data_AF-A0A2N9WJK9-F1
#
_entry.id   AF-A0A2N9WJK9-F1
#
_cell.length_a   1.000
_cell.length_b   1.000
_cell.length_c   1.000
_cell.angle_alpha   90.00
_cell.angle_beta   90.00
_cell.angle_gamma   90.00
#
_symmetry.space_group_name_H-M   'P 1'
#
loop_
_entity.id
_entity.type
_entity.pdbx_description
1 polymer ?
#
loop_
_entity_poly.entity_id
_entity_poly.type
_entity_poly.pdbx_seq_one_letter_code
_entity_poly.pdbx_strand_id
1 'polypeptide(L)'
;MIQSPHFFSLAAMLLATTPTVAAEQMTVEFSFRGSRGCSSLFPNPELRLHNVPAGTKSILIQFRTGNREMGGQKIALPPKGVVPQDSIRTFGPCAPGVYTYDVIAQSATGETIAKAENSEPFPFMQ
;
A
#
# COMPACT_ATOMS: atom_id res chain seq x y z
N MET A 1 -55.18 8.09 55.15
CA MET A 1 -54.47 8.52 53.93
C MET A 1 -53.12 9.06 54.35
N ILE A 2 -52.03 8.47 53.83
CA ILE A 2 -50.86 9.14 53.22
C ILE A 2 -49.71 8.10 53.21
N GLN A 3 -49.36 7.74 51.98
CA GLN A 3 -48.31 6.84 51.53
C GLN A 3 -47.16 7.73 51.03
N SER A 4 -45.89 7.37 51.29
CA SER A 4 -44.73 7.98 50.62
C SER A 4 -43.45 7.16 50.83
N PRO A 5 -42.50 7.22 49.87
CA PRO A 5 -42.03 6.00 49.22
C PRO A 5 -40.52 5.75 49.33
N HIS A 6 -40.16 4.52 48.95
CA HIS A 6 -38.81 4.00 48.83
C HIS A 6 -37.96 4.80 47.82
N PHE A 7 -36.80 5.27 48.25
CA PHE A 7 -35.74 5.79 47.38
C PHE A 7 -34.96 4.62 46.77
N PHE A 8 -35.29 4.25 45.53
CA PHE A 8 -34.46 3.36 44.70
C PHE A 8 -33.59 4.23 43.78
N SER A 9 -32.30 4.35 44.08
CA SER A 9 -31.34 5.09 43.26
C SER A 9 -30.71 4.13 42.24
N LEU A 10 -31.05 4.29 40.95
CA LEU A 10 -30.41 3.59 39.84
C LEU A 10 -29.13 4.32 39.43
N ALA A 11 -27.98 3.68 39.65
CA ALA A 11 -26.70 4.11 39.09
C ALA A 11 -26.59 3.61 37.63
N ALA A 12 -26.68 4.54 36.67
CA ALA A 12 -26.46 4.26 35.26
C ALA A 12 -24.96 4.18 34.95
N MET A 13 -24.46 2.98 34.62
CA MET A 13 -23.12 2.77 34.03
C MET A 13 -23.13 3.31 32.60
N LEU A 14 -22.48 4.46 32.37
CA LEU A 14 -22.14 4.94 31.02
C LEU A 14 -20.98 4.10 30.49
N LEU A 15 -21.25 3.20 29.55
CA LEU A 15 -20.21 2.57 28.73
C LEU A 15 -19.64 3.61 27.75
N ALA A 16 -18.42 4.07 28.01
CA ALA A 16 -17.67 4.89 27.06
C ALA A 16 -17.24 4.02 25.86
N THR A 17 -17.95 4.14 24.74
CA THR A 17 -17.55 3.58 23.45
C THR A 17 -16.48 4.47 22.85
N THR A 18 -15.21 4.05 22.92
CA THR A 18 -14.14 4.71 22.16
C THR A 18 -14.28 4.31 20.69
N PRO A 19 -14.35 5.27 19.74
CA PRO A 19 -14.36 4.94 18.33
C PRO A 19 -12.99 4.39 17.94
N THR A 20 -12.93 3.12 17.54
CA THR A 20 -11.79 2.57 16.80
C THR A 20 -11.74 3.27 15.45
N VAL A 21 -10.81 4.23 15.30
CA VAL A 21 -10.42 4.71 13.97
C VAL A 21 -9.58 3.60 13.35
N ALA A 22 -10.14 2.89 12.37
CA ALA A 22 -9.37 1.96 11.56
C ALA A 22 -8.29 2.76 10.83
N ALA A 23 -7.01 2.47 11.12
CA ALA A 23 -5.92 3.05 10.36
C ALA A 23 -6.06 2.61 8.90
N GLU A 24 -6.07 3.59 8.00
CA GLU A 24 -6.21 3.32 6.57
C GLU A 24 -4.99 2.51 6.08
N GLN A 25 -5.25 1.38 5.44
CA GLN A 25 -4.19 0.50 4.97
C GLN A 25 -3.41 1.15 3.82
N MET A 26 -2.09 1.00 3.84
CA MET A 26 -1.22 1.44 2.74
C MET A 26 -1.60 0.70 1.45
N THR A 27 -1.72 1.43 0.34
CA THR A 27 -1.99 0.86 -0.98
C THR A 27 -0.99 1.36 -2.02
N VAL A 28 -0.90 0.65 -3.14
CA VAL A 28 -0.13 1.04 -4.32
C VAL A 28 -1.03 0.95 -5.55
N GLU A 29 -1.03 2.00 -6.37
CA GLU A 29 -1.77 2.04 -7.63
C GLU A 29 -0.80 2.25 -8.79
N PHE A 30 -1.09 1.62 -9.93
CA PHE A 30 -0.34 1.81 -11.16
C PHE A 30 -1.17 1.34 -12.36
N SER A 31 -0.69 1.61 -13.57
CA SER A 31 -1.28 1.08 -14.80
C SER A 31 -0.20 0.85 -15.84
N PHE A 32 -0.37 -0.19 -16.66
CA PHE A 32 0.50 -0.44 -17.82
C PHE A 32 0.13 0.38 -19.06
N ARG A 33 -0.81 1.32 -18.96
CA ARG A 33 -1.22 2.18 -20.09
C ARG A 33 -0.01 2.93 -20.65
N GLY A 34 0.32 2.68 -21.90
CA GLY A 34 1.45 3.34 -22.58
C GLY A 34 2.83 2.74 -22.24
N SER A 35 2.88 1.65 -21.47
CA SER A 35 4.12 0.91 -21.22
C SER A 35 4.48 0.06 -22.43
N ARG A 36 5.77 0.08 -22.81
CA ARG A 36 6.32 -0.81 -23.85
C ARG A 36 6.79 -2.11 -23.22
N GLY A 37 6.31 -3.24 -23.72
CA GLY A 37 6.74 -4.56 -23.25
C GLY A 37 8.16 -4.94 -23.71
N CYS A 38 8.66 -6.05 -23.19
CA CYS A 38 9.87 -6.75 -23.65
C CYS A 38 11.15 -5.87 -23.68
N SER A 39 11.44 -5.19 -22.57
CA SER A 39 12.70 -4.45 -22.38
C SER A 39 13.48 -5.00 -21.19
N SER A 40 14.81 -5.12 -21.33
CA SER A 40 15.73 -5.48 -20.26
C SER A 40 16.01 -4.32 -19.29
N LEU A 41 15.71 -3.08 -19.70
CA LEU A 41 15.62 -1.89 -18.85
C LEU A 41 14.20 -1.37 -19.03
N PHE A 42 13.26 -1.99 -18.32
CA PHE A 42 11.86 -1.60 -18.45
C PHE A 42 11.61 -0.31 -17.70
N PRO A 43 11.06 0.72 -18.37
CA PRO A 43 10.61 1.92 -17.68
C PRO A 43 9.38 1.52 -16.86
N ASN A 44 9.56 1.32 -15.56
CA ASN A 44 8.45 1.04 -14.65
C ASN A 44 7.34 2.09 -14.85
N PRO A 45 6.05 1.75 -14.76
CA PRO A 45 5.00 2.75 -14.73
C PRO A 45 5.16 3.63 -13.49
N GLU A 46 4.52 4.80 -13.51
CA GLU A 46 4.36 5.58 -12.29
C GLU A 46 3.61 4.75 -11.25
N LEU A 47 4.13 4.69 -10.02
CA LEU A 47 3.45 4.06 -8.88
C LEU A 47 2.98 5.15 -7.92
N ARG A 48 1.73 5.07 -7.46
CA ARG A 48 1.16 5.99 -6.48
C ARG A 48 0.90 5.23 -5.19
N LEU A 49 1.59 5.65 -4.13
CA LEU A 49 1.44 5.11 -2.79
C LEU A 49 0.45 5.97 -2.02
N HIS A 50 -0.58 5.34 -1.46
CA HIS A 50 -1.55 6.00 -0.59
C HIS A 50 -1.39 5.49 0.83
N ASN A 51 -1.79 6.32 1.79
CA ASN A 51 -1.79 5.96 3.22
C ASN A 51 -0.44 5.43 3.71
N VAL A 52 0.65 6.02 3.23
CA VAL A 52 2.00 5.68 3.66
C VAL A 52 2.16 6.05 5.15
N PRO A 53 2.50 5.09 6.03
CA PRO A 53 2.60 5.38 7.46
C PRO A 53 3.65 6.45 7.78
N ALA A 54 3.35 7.27 8.78
CA ALA A 54 4.32 8.19 9.35
C ALA A 54 5.58 7.43 9.82
N GLY A 55 6.74 8.06 9.67
CA GLY A 55 8.02 7.44 10.02
C GLY A 55 8.65 6.60 8.90
N THR A 56 7.95 6.36 7.79
CA THR A 56 8.55 5.75 6.58
C THR A 56 9.71 6.62 6.07
N LYS A 57 10.87 6.01 5.85
CA LYS A 57 12.06 6.66 5.31
C LYS A 57 12.48 6.10 3.96
N SER A 58 12.26 4.81 3.75
CA SER A 58 12.54 4.14 2.50
C SER A 58 11.43 3.17 2.15
N ILE A 59 11.32 2.84 0.86
CA ILE A 59 10.44 1.82 0.35
C ILE A 59 11.27 0.79 -0.41
N LEU A 60 10.98 -0.49 -0.22
CA LEU A 60 11.47 -1.58 -1.05
C LEU A 60 10.34 -1.97 -2.01
N ILE A 61 10.62 -1.86 -3.31
CA ILE A 61 9.67 -2.18 -4.36
C ILE A 61 10.15 -3.45 -5.07
N GLN A 62 9.25 -4.41 -5.23
CA GLN A 62 9.48 -5.64 -5.97
C GLN A 62 8.45 -5.74 -7.11
N PHE A 63 8.92 -6.08 -8.31
CA PHE A 63 8.07 -6.42 -9.44
C PHE A 63 8.11 -7.94 -9.70
N ARG A 64 6.95 -8.56 -9.95
CA ARG A 64 6.86 -10.01 -10.19
C ARG A 64 5.70 -10.41 -11.11
N THR A 65 5.78 -11.63 -11.62
CA THR A 65 4.68 -12.35 -12.27
C THR A 65 4.52 -13.72 -11.62
N GLY A 66 3.36 -14.00 -11.02
CA GLY A 66 3.22 -15.16 -10.14
C GLY A 66 4.28 -15.14 -9.03
N ASN A 67 5.11 -16.19 -8.97
CA ASN A 67 6.24 -16.31 -8.03
C ASN A 67 7.59 -15.88 -8.64
N ARG A 68 7.62 -15.47 -9.91
CA ARG A 68 8.86 -15.08 -10.59
C ARG A 68 9.17 -13.62 -10.33
N GLU A 69 10.29 -13.38 -9.68
CA GLU A 69 10.85 -12.03 -9.52
C GLU A 69 11.30 -11.45 -10.87
N MET A 70 10.96 -10.18 -11.11
CA MET A 70 11.31 -9.43 -12.30
C MET A 70 12.15 -8.19 -11.98
N GLY A 71 12.77 -8.15 -10.80
CA GLY A 71 13.57 -7.03 -10.33
C GLY A 71 12.76 -6.03 -9.52
N GLY A 72 13.43 -4.98 -9.07
CA GLY A 72 12.93 -4.09 -8.04
C GLY A 72 14.07 -3.26 -7.47
N GLN A 73 13.73 -2.34 -6.58
CA GLN A 73 14.72 -1.45 -6.00
C GLN A 73 14.26 -0.93 -4.64
N LYS A 74 15.22 -0.74 -3.74
CA LYS A 74 15.04 0.07 -2.53
C LYS A 74 15.36 1.52 -2.85
N ILE A 75 14.43 2.42 -2.56
CA ILE A 75 14.60 3.87 -2.74
C ILE A 75 14.19 4.63 -1.48
N ALA A 76 14.67 5.86 -1.33
CA ALA A 76 14.12 6.77 -0.33
C ALA A 76 12.62 7.00 -0.61
N LEU A 77 11.81 7.22 0.42
CA LEU A 77 10.39 7.52 0.24
C LEU A 77 10.26 8.77 -0.65
N PRO A 78 9.66 8.66 -1.86
CA PRO A 78 9.53 9.81 -2.73
C PRO A 78 8.53 10.83 -2.18
N PRO A 79 8.66 12.11 -2.56
CA PRO A 79 7.72 13.14 -2.16
C PRO A 79 6.30 12.77 -2.61
N LYS A 80 5.32 12.95 -1.71
CA LYS A 80 3.89 12.67 -1.96
C LYS A 80 3.59 11.21 -2.34
N GLY A 81 4.49 10.26 -2.08
CA GLY A 81 4.26 8.84 -2.37
C GLY A 81 4.27 8.50 -3.86
N VAL A 82 4.80 9.35 -4.73
CA VAL A 82 4.82 9.10 -6.18
C VAL A 82 6.19 8.57 -6.61
N VAL A 83 6.26 7.32 -7.06
CA VAL A 83 7.44 6.74 -7.69
C VAL A 83 7.37 7.07 -9.18
N PRO A 84 8.27 7.90 -9.72
CA PRO A 84 8.21 8.30 -11.12
C PRO A 84 8.39 7.11 -12.07
N GLN A 85 7.86 7.26 -13.28
CA GLN A 85 8.20 6.36 -14.38
C GLN A 85 9.72 6.32 -14.61
N ASP A 86 10.25 5.15 -14.99
CA ASP A 86 11.67 4.95 -15.33
C ASP A 86 12.66 5.26 -14.18
N SER A 87 12.19 5.18 -12.93
CA SER A 87 13.00 5.47 -11.74
C SER A 87 13.53 4.23 -11.02
N ILE A 88 12.98 3.04 -11.32
CA ILE A 88 13.42 1.77 -10.76
C ILE A 88 13.75 0.77 -11.85
N ARG A 89 14.71 -0.11 -11.57
CA ARG A 89 15.17 -1.12 -12.54
C ARG A 89 14.36 -2.41 -12.41
N THR A 90 13.61 -2.74 -13.46
CA THR A 90 12.92 -4.03 -13.58
C THR A 90 13.09 -4.59 -14.99
N PHE A 91 12.85 -5.89 -15.12
CA PHE A 91 12.59 -6.54 -16.40
C PHE A 91 11.13 -6.29 -16.79
N GLY A 92 10.89 -6.00 -18.07
CA GLY A 92 9.54 -5.70 -18.54
C GLY A 92 8.72 -6.95 -18.81
N PRO A 93 7.38 -6.87 -18.73
CA PRO A 93 6.49 -7.90 -19.26
C PRO A 93 6.82 -8.23 -20.72
N CYS A 94 7.16 -9.48 -21.02
CA CYS A 94 7.35 -9.95 -22.41
C CYS A 94 6.12 -10.67 -22.98
N ALA A 95 5.14 -10.97 -22.12
CA ALA A 95 3.93 -11.69 -22.47
C ALA A 95 2.72 -11.08 -21.73
N PRO A 96 1.50 -11.21 -22.28
CA PRO A 96 0.29 -10.87 -21.55
C PRO A 96 0.20 -11.69 -20.27
N GLY A 97 -0.34 -11.09 -19.21
CA GLY A 97 -0.45 -11.75 -17.91
C GLY A 97 -0.75 -10.78 -16.78
N VAL A 98 -0.82 -11.29 -15.56
CA VAL A 98 -0.99 -10.49 -14.35
C VAL A 98 0.38 -10.26 -13.71
N TYR A 99 0.69 -8.99 -13.47
CA TYR A 99 1.96 -8.58 -12.88
C TYR A 99 1.69 -7.77 -11.62
N THR A 100 2.52 -7.97 -10.61
CA THR A 100 2.32 -7.42 -9.28
C THR A 100 3.50 -6.54 -8.88
N TYR A 101 3.19 -5.38 -8.30
CA TYR A 101 4.14 -4.60 -7.52
C TYR A 101 3.87 -4.83 -6.04
N ASP A 102 4.88 -5.35 -5.32
CA ASP A 102 4.90 -5.40 -3.86
C ASP A 102 5.72 -4.21 -3.35
N VAL A 103 5.20 -3.49 -2.36
CA VAL A 103 5.85 -2.33 -1.76
C VAL A 103 5.92 -2.50 -0.25
N ILE A 104 7.11 -2.39 0.31
CA ILE A 104 7.38 -2.49 1.74
C ILE A 104 7.87 -1.13 2.24
N ALA A 105 7.13 -0.51 3.13
CA ALA A 105 7.55 0.71 3.82
C ALA A 105 8.46 0.39 5.01
N GLN A 106 9.60 1.06 5.09
CA GLN A 106 10.60 0.86 6.12
C GLN A 106 10.93 2.14 6.88
N SER A 107 11.14 2.01 8.20
CA SER A 107 11.59 3.09 9.07
C SER A 107 13.08 3.43 8.85
N ALA A 108 13.59 4.42 9.59
CA ALA A 108 15.02 4.79 9.55
C ALA A 108 15.95 3.65 9.96
N THR A 109 15.49 2.73 10.80
CA THR A 109 16.26 1.56 11.27
C THR A 109 16.16 0.37 10.33
N GLY A 110 15.36 0.47 9.25
CA GLY A 110 15.09 -0.62 8.31
C GLY A 110 13.95 -1.56 8.72
N GLU A 111 13.28 -1.28 9.84
CA GLU A 111 12.10 -2.04 10.27
C GLU A 111 10.95 -1.89 9.28
N THR A 112 10.26 -3.00 8.96
CA THR A 112 9.06 -2.97 8.13
C THR A 112 7.87 -2.47 8.94
N ILE A 113 7.23 -1.39 8.48
CA ILE A 113 6.10 -0.77 9.18
C ILE A 113 4.79 -0.84 8.39
N ALA A 114 4.85 -1.09 7.08
CA ALA A 114 3.68 -1.45 6.27
C ALA A 114 4.08 -2.20 5.01
N LYS A 115 3.08 -2.84 4.40
CA LYS A 115 3.17 -3.50 3.10
C LYS A 115 1.94 -3.14 2.27
N ALA A 116 2.13 -3.01 0.97
CA ALA A 116 1.08 -2.88 -0.01
C ALA A 116 1.42 -3.76 -1.22
N GLU A 117 0.40 -4.27 -1.89
CA GLU A 117 0.55 -4.90 -3.19
C GLU A 117 -0.60 -4.49 -4.10
N ASN A 118 -0.35 -4.44 -5.40
CA ASN A 118 -1.41 -4.36 -6.39
C ASN A 118 -1.00 -5.12 -7.64
N SER A 119 -1.99 -5.69 -8.33
CA SER A 119 -1.79 -6.49 -9.53
C SER A 119 -2.59 -5.92 -10.69
N GLU A 120 -1.94 -5.74 -11.83
CA GLU A 120 -2.56 -5.23 -13.05
C GLU A 120 -2.35 -6.21 -14.20
N PRO A 121 -3.33 -6.37 -15.11
CA PRO A 121 -3.13 -7.10 -16.34
C PRO A 121 -2.24 -6.30 -17.30
N PHE A 122 -1.18 -6.94 -17.79
CA PHE A 122 -0.44 -6.46 -18.96
C PHE A 122 -1.11 -6.99 -20.23
N PRO A 123 -1.52 -6.11 -21.17
CA PRO A 123 -2.28 -6.52 -22.36
C PRO A 123 -1.41 -7.25 -23.40
N PHE A 124 -2.06 -7.81 -24.42
CA PHE A 124 -1.38 -8.22 -25.65
C PHE A 124 -0.74 -7.01 -26.33
N MET A 125 0.47 -7.19 -26.88
CA MET A 125 1.31 -6.21 -27.61
C MET A 125 0.69 -4.81 -27.75
N GLN A 126 1.16 -3.86 -26.91
CA GLN A 126 0.99 -2.42 -27.10
C GLN A 126 1.99 -1.88 -28.12
#